data_AF-A0A6N6Q159-F1
#
_entry.id   AF-A0A6N6Q159-F1
#
_cell.length_a   1.000
_cell.length_b   1.000
_cell.length_c   1.000
_cell.angle_alpha   90.00
_cell.angle_beta   90.00
_cell.angle_gamma   90.00
#
_symmetry.space_group_name_H-M   'P 1'
#
loop_
_entity.id
_entity.type
_entity.pdbx_description
1 polymer ?
#
loop_
_entity_poly.entity_id
_entity_poly.type
_entity_poly.pdbx_seq_one_letter_code
_entity_poly.pdbx_strand_id
1 'polypeptide(L)'
;MKNISTYLALGLFVALIGCGEKDTTAKKVDLENNSSGNPLTAPVDYLGAVSKAKKTAVKVLDVASLTQAIQTFYANEDRYPTSLAELVSTHYLPSIPALPTGMRYNYNPASGVVKVLK
;
A
#
# COMPACT_ATOMS: atom_id res chain seq x y z
N MET A 1 26.99 -38.52 24.29
CA MET A 1 26.05 -39.16 23.35
C MET A 1 25.01 -38.11 23.01
N LYS A 2 25.20 -37.37 21.90
CA LYS A 2 24.73 -37.70 20.53
C LYS A 2 23.22 -37.39 20.49
N ASN A 3 22.74 -36.31 19.87
CA ASN A 3 22.80 -36.05 18.43
C ASN A 3 22.12 -34.71 18.03
N ILE A 4 22.91 -33.63 17.96
CA ILE A 4 22.71 -32.53 16.99
C ILE A 4 23.22 -33.08 15.65
N SER A 5 22.36 -33.71 14.85
CA SER A 5 22.70 -34.12 13.47
C SER A 5 21.48 -34.68 12.72
N THR A 6 20.60 -33.80 12.24
CA THR A 6 19.71 -34.09 11.10
C THR A 6 19.49 -32.84 10.25
N TYR A 7 20.55 -32.03 10.08
CA TYR A 7 20.76 -31.24 8.87
C TYR A 7 21.39 -32.16 7.81
N LEU A 8 20.62 -33.15 7.32
CA LEU A 8 21.00 -34.00 6.19
C LEU A 8 19.75 -34.55 5.53
N ALA A 9 18.96 -33.67 4.94
CA ALA A 9 18.04 -34.01 3.87
C ALA A 9 18.09 -32.90 2.82
N LEU A 10 19.28 -32.74 2.26
CA LEU A 10 19.52 -32.18 0.94
C LEU A 10 18.81 -33.12 -0.07
N GLY A 11 17.52 -32.91 -0.26
CA GLY A 11 16.71 -33.47 -1.34
C GLY A 11 16.34 -32.33 -2.27
N LEU A 12 17.13 -32.11 -3.32
CA LEU A 12 16.84 -32.61 -4.66
C LEU A 12 15.94 -31.64 -5.44
N PHE A 13 16.61 -30.68 -6.09
CA PHE A 13 16.43 -30.36 -7.50
C PHE A 13 15.12 -30.89 -8.14
N VAL A 14 14.09 -30.04 -8.25
CA VAL A 14 13.02 -30.25 -9.23
C VAL A 14 12.75 -28.94 -9.96
N ALA A 15 13.32 -28.90 -11.16
CA ALA A 15 12.80 -28.32 -12.39
C ALA A 15 12.43 -26.83 -12.41
N LEU A 16 13.32 -26.07 -13.06
CA LEU A 16 12.93 -25.03 -14.01
C LEU A 16 11.78 -25.54 -14.89
N ILE A 17 10.56 -25.07 -14.64
CA ILE A 17 9.52 -25.05 -15.66
C ILE A 17 9.61 -23.68 -16.31
N GLY A 18 10.40 -23.62 -17.37
CA GLY A 18 10.24 -22.62 -18.42
C GLY A 18 8.87 -22.83 -19.06
N CYS A 19 8.00 -21.83 -18.95
CA CYS A 19 6.78 -21.77 -19.74
C CYS A 19 7.12 -21.01 -21.02
N GLY A 20 7.47 -21.76 -22.07
CA GLY A 20 7.58 -21.27 -23.44
C GLY A 20 6.21 -21.05 -24.07
N GLU A 21 6.16 -20.02 -24.93
CA GLU A 21 5.05 -19.40 -25.64
C GLU A 21 3.91 -20.29 -26.18
N LYS A 22 2.71 -19.68 -26.24
CA LYS A 22 1.67 -19.96 -27.24
C LYS A 22 1.01 -18.65 -27.67
N ASP A 23 1.14 -18.35 -28.96
CA ASP A 23 0.58 -17.22 -29.68
C ASP A 23 -0.96 -17.20 -29.78
N THR A 24 -1.47 -15.96 -29.79
CA THR A 24 -2.63 -15.44 -30.54
C THR A 24 -4.02 -16.05 -30.31
N THR A 25 -4.92 -15.28 -29.68
CA THR A 25 -6.14 -14.75 -30.34
C THR A 25 -6.72 -13.60 -29.53
N ALA A 26 -6.98 -12.51 -30.24
CA ALA A 26 -7.56 -11.26 -29.79
C ALA A 26 -8.80 -11.42 -28.89
N LYS A 27 -8.73 -10.81 -27.71
CA LYS A 27 -9.88 -10.16 -27.10
C LYS A 27 -9.53 -8.69 -26.99
N LYS A 28 -10.04 -7.87 -27.93
CA LYS A 28 -10.12 -6.42 -27.76
C LYS A 28 -10.87 -6.19 -26.45
N VAL A 29 -10.13 -5.85 -25.40
CA VAL A 29 -10.70 -5.04 -24.33
C VAL A 29 -10.81 -3.67 -24.96
N ASP A 30 -12.04 -3.33 -25.33
CA ASP A 30 -12.41 -1.99 -25.69
C ASP A 30 -12.17 -1.12 -24.44
N LEU A 31 -10.93 -0.63 -24.33
CA LEU A 31 -10.57 0.44 -23.44
C LEU A 31 -10.90 1.72 -24.22
N GLU A 32 -12.19 2.01 -24.30
CA GLU A 32 -12.71 3.31 -24.65
C GLU A 32 -12.19 4.32 -23.61
N ASN A 33 -10.97 4.79 -23.82
CA ASN A 33 -10.48 6.05 -23.28
C ASN A 33 -9.39 6.59 -24.20
N ASN A 34 -9.82 7.06 -25.38
CA ASN A 34 -9.19 8.11 -26.18
C ASN A 34 -7.65 8.22 -26.10
N SER A 35 -6.94 7.13 -26.38
CA SER A 35 -5.52 7.22 -26.74
C SER A 35 -5.45 7.35 -28.26
N SER A 36 -5.92 8.48 -28.78
CA SER A 36 -5.48 8.94 -30.08
C SER A 36 -4.01 9.29 -29.93
N GLY A 37 -3.14 8.33 -30.24
CA GLY A 37 -1.69 8.47 -30.15
C GLY A 37 -1.21 9.62 -31.03
N ASN A 38 -1.10 10.81 -30.42
CA ASN A 38 -0.43 11.95 -31.01
C ASN A 38 0.91 12.11 -30.26
N PRO A 39 2.07 11.91 -30.91
CA PRO A 39 3.38 12.01 -30.25
C PRO A 39 3.68 13.42 -29.69
N LEU A 40 2.85 14.42 -30.01
CA LEU A 40 2.90 15.76 -29.45
C LEU A 40 2.30 15.88 -28.03
N THR A 41 1.49 14.91 -27.57
CA THR A 41 0.94 14.91 -26.19
C THR A 41 1.74 14.04 -25.21
N ALA A 42 2.77 13.33 -25.67
CA ALA A 42 3.61 12.48 -24.81
C ALA A 42 4.20 13.20 -23.56
N PRO A 43 4.65 14.46 -23.62
CA PRO A 43 5.15 15.16 -22.42
C PRO A 43 4.05 15.49 -21.41
N VAL A 44 2.86 15.88 -21.88
CA VAL A 44 1.73 16.23 -21.00
C VAL A 44 1.09 15.00 -20.39
N ASP A 45 1.03 13.88 -21.11
CA ASP A 45 0.56 12.60 -20.58
C ASP A 45 1.53 12.03 -19.52
N TYR A 46 2.85 12.15 -19.72
CA TYR A 46 3.84 11.78 -18.69
C TYR A 46 3.71 12.65 -17.44
N LEU A 47 3.61 13.98 -17.60
CA LEU A 47 3.46 14.90 -16.47
C LEU A 47 2.14 14.67 -15.70
N GLY A 48 1.06 14.38 -16.43
CA GLY A 48 -0.23 13.99 -15.87
C GLY A 48 -0.16 12.68 -15.08
N ALA A 49 0.48 11.65 -15.64
CA ALA A 49 0.67 10.35 -15.00
C ALA A 49 1.53 10.45 -13.72
N VAL A 50 2.66 11.17 -13.77
CA VAL A 50 3.53 11.41 -12.61
C VAL A 50 2.79 12.18 -11.51
N SER A 51 2.01 13.20 -11.89
CA SER A 51 1.21 13.97 -10.93
C SER A 51 0.12 13.13 -10.25
N LYS A 52 -0.53 12.24 -11.02
CA LYS A 52 -1.54 11.31 -10.48
C LYS A 52 -0.91 10.26 -9.57
N ALA A 53 0.25 9.71 -9.96
CA ALA A 53 1.02 8.77 -9.15
C ALA A 53 1.46 9.39 -7.82
N LYS A 54 2.00 10.62 -7.84
CA LYS A 54 2.36 11.36 -6.61
C LYS A 54 1.16 11.55 -5.68
N LYS A 55 0.00 11.96 -6.20
CA LYS A 55 -1.22 12.14 -5.39
C LYS A 55 -1.70 10.85 -4.75
N THR A 56 -1.60 9.73 -5.45
CA THR A 56 -1.98 8.41 -4.89
C THR A 56 -0.96 7.94 -3.87
N ALA A 57 0.34 8.10 -4.14
CA ALA A 57 1.40 7.73 -3.22
C ALA A 57 1.28 8.49 -1.90
N VAL A 58 1.07 9.81 -1.94
CA VAL A 58 0.88 10.63 -0.72
C VAL A 58 -0.32 10.12 0.09
N LYS A 59 -1.48 9.90 -0.53
CA LYS A 59 -2.67 9.37 0.17
C LYS A 59 -2.44 8.01 0.83
N VAL A 60 -1.72 7.11 0.17
CA VAL A 60 -1.44 5.76 0.70
C VAL A 60 -0.43 5.84 1.85
N LEU A 61 0.60 6.67 1.70
CA LEU A 61 1.59 6.91 2.76
C LEU A 61 0.93 7.48 4.02
N ASP A 62 0.02 8.45 3.86
CA ASP A 62 -0.65 9.11 4.98
C ASP A 62 -1.47 8.14 5.86
N VAL A 63 -2.24 7.24 5.24
CA VAL A 63 -3.05 6.26 5.98
C VAL A 63 -2.19 5.14 6.56
N ALA A 64 -1.14 4.71 5.84
CA ALA A 64 -0.22 3.68 6.31
C ALA A 64 0.55 4.15 7.55
N SER A 65 1.08 5.38 7.55
CA SER A 65 1.78 5.96 8.69
C SER A 65 0.87 6.06 9.92
N LEU A 66 -0.38 6.46 9.73
CA LEU A 66 -1.35 6.54 10.83
C LEU A 66 -1.68 5.16 11.40
N THR A 67 -1.87 4.16 10.52
CA THR A 67 -2.13 2.78 10.94
C THR A 67 -0.94 2.19 11.70
N GLN A 68 0.29 2.46 11.23
CA GLN A 68 1.50 2.05 11.91
C GLN A 68 1.62 2.68 13.30
N ALA A 69 1.36 3.99 13.43
CA ALA A 69 1.37 4.67 14.72
C ALA A 69 0.36 4.08 15.71
N ILE A 70 -0.85 3.72 15.24
CA ILE A 70 -1.87 3.05 16.06
C ILE A 70 -1.39 1.68 16.55
N GLN A 71 -0.75 0.89 15.67
CA GLN A 71 -0.20 -0.41 16.04
C GLN A 71 0.95 -0.29 17.03
N THR A 72 1.84 0.69 16.84
CA THR A 72 2.92 0.97 17.79
C THR A 72 2.37 1.41 19.14
N PHE A 73 1.36 2.27 19.17
CA PHE A 73 0.69 2.66 20.40
C PHE A 73 0.10 1.44 21.12
N TYR A 74 -0.64 0.59 20.40
CA TYR A 74 -1.20 -0.64 20.95
C TYR A 74 -0.13 -1.56 21.53
N ALA A 75 1.00 -1.72 20.84
CA ALA A 75 2.09 -2.56 21.30
C ALA A 75 2.79 -2.05 22.57
N ASN A 76 2.67 -0.75 22.89
CA ASN A 76 3.30 -0.15 24.08
C ASN A 76 2.32 0.05 25.24
N GLU A 77 1.06 0.33 24.94
CA GLU A 77 0.03 0.71 25.91
C GLU A 77 -0.99 -0.40 26.18
N ASP A 78 -0.89 -1.52 25.46
CA ASP A 78 -1.84 -2.66 25.47
C ASP A 78 -3.31 -2.26 25.23
N ARG A 79 -3.52 -1.08 24.63
CA ARG A 79 -4.83 -0.53 24.27
C ARG A 79 -4.73 0.32 23.01
N TYR A 80 -5.83 0.46 22.30
CA TYR A 80 -5.91 1.41 21.19
C TYR A 80 -6.05 2.85 21.70
N PRO A 81 -5.57 3.84 20.93
CA PRO A 81 -5.77 5.23 21.29
C PRO A 81 -7.27 5.56 21.25
N THR A 82 -7.72 6.43 22.13
CA THR A 82 -9.11 6.90 22.19
C THR A 82 -9.44 7.82 21.01
N SER A 83 -8.42 8.51 20.49
CA SER A 83 -8.53 9.41 19.34
C SER A 83 -7.21 9.50 18.57
N LEU A 84 -7.27 9.92 17.32
CA LEU A 84 -6.06 10.18 16.52
C LEU A 84 -5.21 11.34 17.11
N ALA A 85 -5.83 12.25 17.87
CA ALA A 85 -5.12 13.33 18.56
C ALA A 85 -4.23 12.81 19.71
N GLU A 86 -4.61 11.70 20.34
CA GLU A 86 -3.83 11.06 21.39
C GLU A 86 -2.46 10.63 20.85
N LEU A 87 -2.39 10.11 19.62
CA LEU A 87 -1.13 9.72 18.96
C LEU A 87 -0.17 10.90 18.80
N VAL A 88 -0.70 12.10 18.59
CA VAL A 88 0.12 13.33 18.50
C VAL A 88 0.56 13.79 19.89
N SER A 89 -0.38 13.81 20.84
CA SER A 89 -0.09 14.19 22.22
C SER A 89 0.95 13.27 22.87
N THR A 90 0.93 11.98 22.54
CA THR A 90 1.86 10.96 23.07
C THR A 90 3.09 10.77 22.18
N HIS A 91 3.25 11.59 21.13
CA HIS A 91 4.42 11.64 20.24
C HIS A 91 4.68 10.35 19.41
N TYR A 92 3.70 9.45 19.32
CA TYR A 92 3.75 8.33 18.36
C TYR A 92 3.57 8.80 16.91
N LEU A 93 3.00 10.00 16.72
CA LEU A 93 2.84 10.64 15.42
C LEU A 93 3.19 12.13 15.54
N PRO A 94 4.07 12.69 14.69
CA PRO A 94 4.44 14.10 14.80
C PRO A 94 3.28 15.06 14.50
N SER A 95 2.41 14.68 13.57
CA SER A 95 1.18 15.40 13.24
C SER A 95 0.23 14.48 12.48
N ILE A 96 -1.07 14.75 12.54
CA ILE A 96 -2.05 14.02 11.73
C ILE A 96 -1.89 14.48 10.28
N PRO A 97 -1.68 13.56 9.31
CA PRO A 97 -1.54 13.92 7.90
C PRO A 97 -2.77 14.69 7.40
N ALA A 98 -2.54 15.69 6.57
CA ALA A 98 -3.63 16.50 6.05
C ALA A 98 -4.41 15.73 4.97
N LEU A 99 -5.72 15.61 5.15
CA LEU A 99 -6.58 15.06 4.11
C LEU A 99 -6.92 16.12 3.05
N PRO A 100 -7.03 15.73 1.78
CA PRO A 100 -7.61 16.57 0.75
C PRO A 100 -9.02 17.07 1.09
N THR A 101 -9.40 18.20 0.51
CA THR A 101 -10.67 18.89 0.77
C THR A 101 -11.88 17.96 0.60
N GLY A 102 -12.80 18.01 1.58
CA GLY A 102 -14.01 17.18 1.57
C GLY A 102 -13.76 15.72 1.91
N MET A 103 -12.66 15.41 2.62
CA MET A 103 -12.46 14.10 3.23
C MET A 103 -12.24 14.24 4.74
N ARG A 104 -12.53 13.18 5.47
CA ARG A 104 -12.40 13.11 6.93
C ARG A 104 -11.92 11.73 7.37
N TYR A 105 -11.13 11.70 8.44
CA TYR A 105 -10.79 10.45 9.10
C TYR A 105 -11.99 9.95 9.89
N ASN A 106 -12.29 8.67 9.73
CA ASN A 106 -13.20 7.92 10.57
C ASN A 106 -12.38 6.88 11.32
N TYR A 107 -12.22 7.11 12.61
CA TYR A 107 -11.43 6.26 13.49
C TYR A 107 -12.33 5.52 14.46
N ASN A 108 -12.10 4.22 14.63
CA ASN A 108 -12.78 3.39 15.64
C ASN A 108 -11.80 3.03 16.78
N PRO A 109 -11.98 3.57 17.99
CA PRO A 109 -11.11 3.30 19.13
C PRO A 109 -11.24 1.87 19.67
N ALA A 110 -12.35 1.16 19.43
CA ALA A 110 -12.52 -0.21 19.90
C ALA A 110 -11.68 -1.21 19.09
N SER A 111 -11.43 -0.92 17.82
CA SER A 111 -10.71 -1.82 16.91
C SER A 111 -9.39 -1.27 16.38
N GLY A 112 -9.07 0.00 16.65
CA GLY A 112 -7.87 0.65 16.12
C GLY A 112 -7.92 0.91 14.61
N VAL A 113 -9.08 0.72 13.96
CA VAL A 113 -9.19 0.87 12.50
C VAL A 113 -9.43 2.32 12.14
N VAL A 114 -8.61 2.84 11.21
CA VAL A 114 -8.82 4.15 10.58
C VAL A 114 -9.23 3.99 9.12
N LYS A 115 -10.22 4.78 8.71
CA LYS A 115 -10.70 4.87 7.32
C LYS A 115 -10.78 6.33 6.91
N VAL A 116 -10.63 6.60 5.62
CA VAL A 116 -10.87 7.92 5.04
C VAL A 116 -12.25 7.90 4.39
N LEU A 117 -13.13 8.78 4.83
CA LEU A 117 -14.46 8.97 4.27
C LEU A 117 -14.52 10.30 3.50
N LYS A 118 -15.47 10.40 2.58
CA LYS A 118 -15.81 11.63 1.85
C LYS A 118 -16.97 12.34 2.53
#